data_AF-A0A6V8LQH6-F1
#
_entry.id   AF-A0A6V8LQH6-F1
#
_cell.length_a   1.000
_cell.length_b   1.000
_cell.length_c   1.000
_cell.angle_alpha   90.00
_cell.angle_beta   90.00
_cell.angle_gamma   90.00
#
_symmetry.space_group_name_H-M   'P 1'
#
loop_
_entity.id
_entity.type
_entity.pdbx_description
1 polymer ?
#
loop_
_entity_poly.entity_id
_entity_poly.type
_entity_poly.pdbx_seq_one_letter_code
_entity_poly.pdbx_strand_id
1 'polypeptide(L)' 'MSLPMFMTPSEIQKNIGMPEDTVWNCIGSGTIGYSEFNNIVLIETSDIISLIRNRKVVVDSNAHDSEYGYYEQDAVEIE' A
#
# COMPACT_ATOMS: atom_id res chain seq x y z
N MET A 1 12.80 -18.45 -3.02
CA MET A 1 12.40 -18.31 -4.43
C MET A 1 12.43 -16.83 -4.78
N SER A 2 12.92 -16.46 -5.96
CA SER A 2 12.86 -15.09 -6.48
C SER A 2 11.52 -14.85 -7.19
N LEU A 3 10.94 -13.67 -7.04
CA LEU A 3 9.76 -13.27 -7.82
C LEU A 3 10.15 -13.03 -9.30
N PRO A 4 9.26 -13.33 -10.27
CA PRO A 4 9.47 -12.96 -11.66
C PRO A 4 9.44 -11.44 -11.86
N MET A 5 10.05 -10.95 -12.94
CA MET A 5 10.13 -9.51 -13.26
C MET A 5 8.78 -8.90 -13.66
N PHE A 6 7.98 -9.66 -14.41
CA PHE A 6 6.62 -9.31 -14.80
C PHE A 6 5.65 -10.38 -14.28
N MET A 7 4.43 -9.98 -13.94
CA MET A 7 3.34 -10.87 -13.54
C MET A 7 2.01 -10.43 -14.13
N THR A 8 1.15 -11.40 -14.41
CA THR A 8 -0.28 -11.18 -14.63
C THR A 8 -1.00 -10.81 -13.32
N PRO A 9 -2.19 -10.17 -13.37
CA PRO A 9 -3.00 -9.91 -12.18
C PRO A 9 -3.24 -11.14 -11.30
N SER A 10 -3.53 -12.31 -11.91
CA SER A 10 -3.75 -13.56 -11.18
C SER A 10 -2.46 -14.16 -10.58
N GLU A 11 -1.29 -13.89 -11.16
CA GLU A 11 0.00 -14.25 -10.56
C GLU A 11 0.37 -13.34 -9.39
N ILE A 12 0.05 -12.04 -9.47
CA ILE A 12 0.17 -11.11 -8.35
C ILE A 12 -0.71 -11.59 -7.19
N GLN A 13 -1.94 -12.01 -7.45
CA GLN A 13 -2.82 -12.58 -6.42
C GLN A 13 -2.19 -13.82 -5.75
N LYS A 14 -1.61 -14.74 -6.53
CA LYS A 14 -1.01 -15.98 -6.01
C LYS A 14 0.31 -15.77 -5.25
N ASN A 15 1.18 -14.89 -5.73
CA ASN A 15 2.53 -14.71 -5.20
C ASN A 15 2.63 -13.60 -4.14
N ILE A 16 1.79 -12.57 -4.23
CA ILE A 16 1.82 -11.36 -3.39
C ILE A 16 0.59 -11.28 -2.48
N GLY A 17 -0.52 -11.95 -2.82
CA GLY A 17 -1.75 -11.94 -2.03
C GLY A 17 -2.65 -10.72 -2.26
N MET A 18 -2.33 -9.86 -3.25
CA MET A 18 -3.18 -8.71 -3.60
C MET A 18 -4.39 -9.18 -4.46
N PRO A 19 -5.64 -8.87 -4.07
CA PRO A 19 -6.82 -9.28 -4.85
C PRO A 19 -6.79 -8.75 -6.28
N GLU A 20 -7.24 -9.56 -7.25
CA GLU A 20 -7.16 -9.20 -8.67
C GLU A 20 -7.91 -7.90 -8.98
N ASP A 21 -9.10 -7.69 -8.40
CA ASP A 21 -9.86 -6.45 -8.50
C ASP A 21 -9.07 -5.22 -8.01
N THR A 22 -8.21 -5.39 -6.99
CA THR A 22 -7.35 -4.30 -6.51
C THR A 22 -6.26 -3.98 -7.52
N VAL A 23 -5.69 -4.99 -8.18
CA VAL A 23 -4.70 -4.83 -9.25
C VAL A 23 -5.33 -4.09 -10.45
N TRP A 24 -6.51 -4.55 -10.90
CA TRP A 24 -7.25 -3.89 -11.99
C TRP A 24 -7.66 -2.46 -11.66
N ASN A 25 -8.09 -2.18 -10.43
CA ASN A 25 -8.36 -0.80 -10.00
C ASN A 25 -7.10 0.07 -10.02
N CYS A 26 -5.94 -0.46 -9.63
CA CYS A 26 -4.68 0.28 -9.69
C CYS A 26 -4.20 0.54 -11.13
N ILE A 27 -4.49 -0.36 -12.08
CA ILE A 27 -4.32 -0.12 -13.51
C ILE A 27 -5.27 1.00 -13.97
N GLY A 28 -6.57 0.86 -13.69
CA GLY A 28 -7.60 1.79 -14.15
C GLY A 28 -7.46 3.21 -13.60
N SER A 29 -6.85 3.37 -12.42
CA SER A 29 -6.49 4.67 -11.84
C SER A 29 -5.14 5.23 -12.31
N GLY A 30 -4.41 4.54 -13.19
CA GLY A 30 -3.07 4.92 -13.63
C GLY A 30 -2.01 4.89 -12.53
N THR A 31 -2.25 4.13 -11.44
CA THR A 31 -1.35 4.04 -10.28
C THR A 31 -0.19 3.08 -10.51
N ILE A 32 -0.37 2.08 -11.38
CA ILE A 32 0.67 1.15 -11.81
C ILE A 32 0.71 1.06 -13.33
N GLY A 33 1.90 0.90 -13.90
CA GLY A 33 2.04 0.63 -15.33
C GLY A 33 1.60 -0.79 -15.68
N TYR A 34 1.17 -0.98 -16.92
CA TYR A 34 1.00 -2.31 -17.49
C TYR A 34 1.45 -2.31 -18.96
N SER A 35 1.88 -3.49 -19.42
CA SER A 35 2.10 -3.80 -20.82
C SER A 35 1.11 -4.87 -21.24
N GLU A 36 0.61 -4.79 -22.47
CA GLU A 36 -0.27 -5.82 -23.04
C GLU A 36 0.46 -6.55 -24.17
N PHE A 37 0.51 -7.88 -24.10
CA PHE A 37 1.14 -8.73 -25.10
C PHE A 37 0.24 -9.93 -25.40
N ASN A 38 -0.21 -10.08 -26.65
CA ASN A 38 -1.16 -11.13 -27.07
C ASN A 38 -2.43 -11.21 -26.19
N ASN A 39 -3.02 -10.06 -25.85
CA ASN A 39 -4.16 -9.93 -24.93
C ASN A 39 -3.90 -10.38 -23.48
N ILE A 40 -2.63 -10.52 -23.08
CA ILE A 40 -2.22 -10.80 -21.71
C ILE A 40 -1.67 -9.50 -21.11
N VAL A 41 -2.28 -9.07 -20.00
CA VAL A 41 -1.81 -7.93 -19.21
C VAL A 41 -0.67 -8.38 -18.31
N LEU A 42 0.47 -7.72 -18.45
CA LEU A 42 1.71 -7.92 -17.70
C LEU A 42 2.05 -6.65 -16.94
N ILE A 43 2.31 -6.78 -15.66
CA ILE A 43 2.64 -5.68 -14.74
C ILE A 43 4.05 -5.90 -14.20
N GLU A 44 4.83 -4.83 -14.08
CA GLU A 44 6.13 -4.92 -13.42
C GLU A 44 5.99 -5.21 -11.93
N THR A 45 6.71 -6.22 -11.45
CA THR A 45 6.76 -6.57 -10.02
C THR A 45 7.31 -5.42 -9.17
N SER A 46 8.15 -4.55 -9.76
CA SER A 46 8.66 -3.29 -9.21
C SER A 46 7.54 -2.37 -8.73
N ASP A 47 6.52 -2.17 -9.56
CA ASP A 47 5.42 -1.24 -9.32
C ASP A 47 4.54 -1.73 -8.18
N ILE A 48 4.20 -3.02 -8.17
CA ILE A 48 3.41 -3.64 -7.10
C ILE A 48 4.15 -3.59 -5.76
N ILE A 49 5.45 -3.90 -5.73
CA ILE A 49 6.26 -3.80 -4.51
C ILE A 49 6.32 -2.35 -4.00
N SER A 50 6.49 -1.39 -4.91
CA SER A 50 6.53 0.04 -4.58
C SER A 50 5.19 0.53 -4.04
N LEU A 51 4.07 0.11 -4.66
CA LEU A 51 2.72 0.40 -4.19
C LEU A 51 2.46 -0.13 -2.77
N ILE A 52 2.87 -1.36 -2.47
CA ILE A 52 2.72 -1.97 -1.14
C ILE A 52 3.57 -1.24 -0.11
N ARG A 53 4.83 -0.91 -0.44
CA ARG A 53 5.72 -0.15 0.45
C ARG A 53 5.16 1.25 0.75
N ASN A 54 4.73 1.97 -0.27
CA ASN A 54 4.18 3.32 -0.12
C ASN A 54 2.86 3.30 0.67
N ARG A 55 1.97 2.34 0.41
CA ARG A 55 0.74 2.17 1.22
C ARG A 55 1.06 1.85 2.67
N LYS A 56 2.06 1.02 2.97
CA LYS A 56 2.45 0.72 4.35
C LYS A 56 2.90 1.96 5.11
N VAL A 57 3.71 2.82 4.48
CA VAL A 57 4.17 4.09 5.09
C VAL A 57 3.00 5.00 5.47
N VAL A 58 1.93 5.05 4.66
CA VAL A 58 0.73 5.87 4.97
C VAL A 58 -0.03 5.35 6.21
N VAL A 59 0.00 4.05 6.50
CA VAL A 59 -0.65 3.50 7.71
C VAL A 59 0.20 3.73 8.96
N ASP A 60 1.53 3.52 8.87
CA ASP A 60 2.46 3.81 9.98
C ASP A 60 2.52 5.32 10.30
N SER A 61 2.29 6.20 9.31
CA SER A 61 2.26 7.67 9.51
C SER A 61 1.05 8.18 10.31
N ASN A 62 0.03 7.34 10.55
CA ASN A 62 -1.12 7.66 11.41
C ASN A 62 -1.01 7.02 12.82
N ALA A 63 0.12 6.39 13.15
CA ALA A 63 0.36 5.78 14.46
C ALA A 63 1.09 6.71 15.46
N HIS A 64 1.21 8.01 15.14
CA HIS A 64 2.01 8.95 15.93
C HIS A 64 1.38 10.34 15.99
N ASP A 65 0.27 10.46 16.72
CA ASP A 65 -0.26 11.77 17.20
C ASP A 65 -1.14 11.61 18.45
N SER A 66 -0.67 10.82 19.42
CA SER A 66 -1.26 10.75 20.77
C SER A 66 -0.19 10.59 21.87
N GLU A 67 0.97 11.23 21.68
CA GLU A 67 2.03 11.34 22.69
C GLU A 67 2.02 12.75 23.34
N TYR A 68 0.90 13.11 23.96
CA TYR A 68 0.86 14.15 24.98
C TYR A 68 0.20 13.60 26.24
N GLY A 69 0.97 12.80 26.97
CA GLY A 69 0.69 12.52 28.36
C GLY A 69 0.98 13.77 29.20
N TYR A 70 -0.07 14.48 29.59
CA TYR A 70 0.00 15.42 30.71
C TYR A 70 -0.73 14.80 31.90
N TYR A 71 0.06 14.39 32.89
CA TYR A 71 -0.44 14.07 34.22
C TYR A 71 -1.04 15.33 34.86
N GLU A 72 -1.98 15.11 35.76
CA GLU A 72 -2.70 16.14 36.50
C GLU A 72 -1.75 17.14 37.20
N GLN A 73 -2.10 18.42 37.12
CA GLN A 73 -1.67 19.40 38.12
C GLN A 73 -2.92 20.16 38.58
N ASP A 74 -3.21 20.07 39.89
CA ASP A 74 -4.28 20.80 40.55
C ASP A 74 -4.11 22.32 40.35
N ALA A 75 -5.03 22.93 39.60
CA ALA A 75 -5.16 24.37 39.50
C ALA A 75 -6.11 24.87 40.60
N VAL A 76 -5.50 25.43 41.66
CA VAL A 76 -6.14 25.99 42.86
C VAL A 76 -7.14 27.12 42.55
N GLU A 77 -8.22 27.21 43.34
CA GLU A 77 -9.22 28.30 43.32
C GLU A 77 -8.64 29.70 43.64
N ILE A 78 -8.88 30.70 42.78
CA ILE A 78 -9.03 32.15 43.06
C ILE A 78 -9.78 32.77 41.84
N GLU A 79 -10.67 33.77 41.92
CA GLU A 79 -11.34 34.49 43.04
C GLU A 79 -12.82 34.06 43.19
#